data_AF-A0A7X3PWD9-F1
#
_entry.id   AF-A0A7X3PWD9-F1
#
_cell.length_a   1.000
_cell.length_b   1.000
_cell.length_c   1.000
_cell.angle_alpha   90.00
_cell.angle_beta   90.00
_cell.angle_gamma   90.00
#
_symmetry.space_group_name_H-M   'P 1'
#
loop_
_entity.id
_entity.type
_entity.pdbx_description
1 polymer ?
#
loop_
_entity_poly.entity_id
_entity_poly.type
_entity_poly.pdbx_seq_one_letter_code
_entity_poly.pdbx_strand_id
1 'polypeptide(L)'
;MNLSWIDYAIVLVYVGGTIVAGTLARGAIKGISDFLVAGRGLKTHMAVATMVSTGLGLVTVMYMAEEGFKYGFVPFVFGLMALITTLIIGRTGFIVSRLRHLQVMTVPEFYELKYTRGVRLLGGIIL
;
A
#
# COMPACT_ATOMS: atom_id res chain seq x y z
N MET A 1 -15.06 -7.62 -30.80
CA MET A 1 -14.10 -6.93 -29.91
C MET A 1 -12.75 -7.56 -30.15
N ASN A 2 -12.00 -7.06 -31.15
CA ASN A 2 -10.65 -7.57 -31.44
C ASN A 2 -9.68 -6.54 -30.88
N LEU A 3 -8.88 -6.94 -29.89
CA LEU A 3 -7.74 -6.16 -29.43
C LEU A 3 -6.78 -5.99 -30.61
N SER A 4 -6.42 -4.76 -30.90
CA SER A 4 -5.42 -4.46 -31.92
C SER A 4 -4.07 -5.01 -31.47
N TRP A 5 -3.18 -5.31 -32.41
CA TRP A 5 -1.81 -5.74 -32.09
C TRP A 5 -1.08 -4.68 -31.23
N ILE A 6 -1.45 -3.40 -31.38
CA ILE A 6 -0.97 -2.29 -30.54
C ILE A 6 -1.35 -2.47 -29.07
N ASP A 7 -2.57 -2.94 -28.77
CA ASP A 7 -3.05 -3.09 -27.39
C ASP A 7 -2.25 -4.19 -26.67
N TYR A 8 -2.00 -5.29 -27.38
CA TYR A 8 -1.13 -6.37 -26.89
C TYR A 8 0.30 -5.88 -26.66
N ALA A 9 0.84 -5.06 -27.57
CA ALA A 9 2.18 -4.50 -27.41
C ALA A 9 2.28 -3.63 -26.15
N ILE A 10 1.29 -2.77 -25.88
CA ILE A 10 1.26 -1.91 -24.68
C ILE A 10 1.23 -2.76 -23.40
N VAL A 11 0.36 -3.76 -23.33
CA VAL A 11 0.25 -4.66 -22.17
C VAL A 11 1.57 -5.40 -21.94
N LEU A 12 2.17 -5.92 -23.01
CA LEU A 12 3.40 -6.70 -22.93
C LEU A 12 4.60 -5.83 -22.49
N VAL A 13 4.68 -4.58 -22.96
CA VAL A 13 5.69 -3.61 -22.50
C VAL A 13 5.49 -3.25 -21.03
N TYR A 14 4.25 -3.03 -20.58
CA TYR A 14 3.95 -2.71 -19.19
C TYR A 14 4.32 -3.87 -18.25
N VAL A 15 3.86 -5.08 -18.55
CA VAL A 15 4.17 -6.28 -17.77
C VAL A 15 5.67 -6.57 -17.82
N GLY A 16 6.29 -6.51 -18.99
CA GLY A 16 7.73 -6.69 -19.15
C GLY A 16 8.54 -5.67 -18.32
N GLY A 17 8.16 -4.39 -18.38
CA GLY A 17 8.82 -3.32 -17.62
C GLY A 17 8.75 -3.55 -16.11
N THR A 18 7.59 -3.96 -15.58
CA THR A 18 7.45 -4.29 -14.15
C THR A 18 8.32 -5.48 -13.72
N ILE A 19 8.42 -6.52 -14.55
CA ILE A 19 9.28 -7.69 -14.27
C ILE A 19 10.76 -7.28 -14.29
N VAL A 20 11.18 -6.46 -15.25
CA VAL A 20 12.57 -5.95 -15.32
C VAL A 20 12.90 -5.12 -14.09
N ALA A 21 12.01 -4.20 -13.68
CA ALA A 21 12.21 -3.41 -12.47
C ALA A 21 12.34 -4.30 -11.21
N GLY A 22 11.51 -5.35 -11.09
CA GLY A 22 11.57 -6.31 -9.99
C GLY A 22 12.86 -7.13 -9.97
N THR A 23 13.33 -7.58 -11.13
CA THR A 23 14.58 -8.37 -11.22
C THR A 23 15.82 -7.53 -10.94
N LEU A 24 15.85 -6.26 -11.34
CA LEU A 24 16.91 -5.32 -10.97
C LEU A 24 16.92 -5.04 -9.47
N ALA A 25 15.74 -4.84 -8.87
CA ALA A 25 15.60 -4.60 -7.43
C ALA A 25 16.03 -5.81 -6.58
N ARG A 26 16.01 -7.03 -7.15
CA ARG A 26 16.48 -8.25 -6.46
C ARG A 26 17.92 -8.13 -5.97
N GLY A 27 18.79 -7.46 -6.71
CA GLY A 27 20.21 -7.28 -6.34
C GLY A 27 20.40 -6.42 -5.08
N ALA A 28 19.40 -5.61 -4.71
CA ALA A 28 19.46 -4.75 -3.53
C ALA A 28 19.03 -5.46 -2.23
N ILE A 29 18.44 -6.66 -2.32
CA ILE A 29 17.91 -7.38 -1.15
C ILE A 29 19.00 -8.30 -0.59
N LYS A 30 19.62 -7.92 0.53
CA LYS A 30 20.66 -8.72 1.21
C LYS A 30 20.16 -9.41 2.49
N GLY A 31 19.04 -8.96 3.05
CA GLY A 31 18.45 -9.54 4.27
C GLY A 31 16.95 -9.25 4.45
N ILE A 32 16.36 -9.82 5.50
CA ILE A 32 14.93 -9.73 5.82
C ILE A 32 14.49 -8.28 6.10
N SER A 33 15.34 -7.48 6.75
CA SER A 33 15.09 -6.05 6.99
C SER A 33 15.06 -5.22 5.71
N ASP A 34 15.85 -5.60 4.71
CA ASP A 34 15.90 -4.94 3.40
C ASP A 34 14.68 -5.32 2.56
N PHE A 35 14.16 -6.53 2.75
CA PHE A 35 12.95 -6.99 2.10
C PHE A 35 11.68 -6.39 2.72
N LEU A 36 11.54 -6.45 4.05
CA LEU A 36 10.30 -6.07 4.74
C LEU A 36 10.19 -4.56 5.00
N VAL A 37 11.32 -3.87 5.23
CA VAL A 37 11.32 -2.45 5.63
C VAL A 37 12.20 -1.58 4.72
N ALA A 38 12.68 -2.12 3.59
CA ALA A 38 13.61 -1.44 2.69
C ALA A 38 14.81 -0.82 3.43
N GLY A 39 15.34 -1.52 4.44
CA GLY A 39 16.47 -1.07 5.24
C GLY A 39 16.20 0.20 6.05
N ARG A 40 14.92 0.61 6.20
CA ARG A 40 14.48 1.87 6.84
C ARG A 40 15.04 3.15 6.19
N GLY A 41 15.56 3.05 4.97
CA GLY A 41 16.14 4.16 4.21
C GLY A 41 15.18 4.84 3.24
N LEU A 42 13.90 4.43 3.22
CA LEU A 42 12.89 4.99 2.32
C LEU A 42 12.65 6.48 2.62
N LYS A 43 12.93 7.34 1.63
CA LYS A 43 12.59 8.76 1.69
C LYS A 43 11.08 8.94 1.74
N THR A 44 10.61 9.98 2.44
CA THR A 44 9.19 10.25 2.66
C THR A 44 8.38 10.33 1.36
N HIS A 45 8.93 10.90 0.29
CA HIS A 45 8.25 10.98 -1.00
C HIS A 45 8.00 9.60 -1.63
N MET A 46 8.95 8.67 -1.53
CA MET A 46 8.78 7.30 -2.02
C MET A 46 7.78 6.54 -1.15
N ALA A 47 7.89 6.71 0.18
CA ALA A 47 6.97 6.07 1.12
C ALA A 47 5.51 6.52 0.89
N VAL A 48 5.28 7.80 0.61
CA VAL A 48 3.95 8.32 0.26
C VAL A 48 3.48 7.77 -1.09
N ALA A 49 4.34 7.73 -2.10
CA ALA A 49 3.98 7.19 -3.41
C ALA A 49 3.58 5.70 -3.32
N THR A 50 4.35 4.88 -2.59
CA THR A 50 4.02 3.47 -2.36
C THR A 50 2.74 3.32 -1.54
N MET A 51 2.53 4.13 -0.50
CA MET A 51 1.31 4.09 0.30
C MET A 51 0.06 4.37 -0.53
N VAL A 52 0.12 5.41 -1.38
CA VAL A 52 -0.98 5.74 -2.30
C VAL A 52 -1.18 4.62 -3.32
N SER A 53 -0.10 4.05 -3.86
CA SER A 53 -0.16 2.92 -4.79
C SER A 53 -0.81 1.67 -4.18
N THR A 54 -0.61 1.40 -2.90
CA THR A 54 -1.25 0.26 -2.22
C THR A 54 -2.74 0.51 -1.95
N GLY A 55 -3.14 1.76 -1.68
CA GLY A 55 -4.55 2.10 -1.43
C GLY A 55 -5.38 2.26 -2.72
N LEU A 56 -4.78 2.74 -3.80
CA LEU A 56 -5.43 2.94 -5.09
C LEU A 56 -5.26 1.71 -5.99
N GLY A 57 -6.04 0.67 -5.73
CA GLY A 57 -6.11 -0.52 -6.58
C GLY A 57 -7.11 -0.39 -7.74
N LEU A 58 -7.02 -1.30 -8.71
CA LEU A 58 -7.99 -1.46 -9.80
C LEU A 58 -9.43 -1.56 -9.27
N VAL A 59 -9.62 -2.33 -8.19
CA VAL A 59 -10.93 -2.50 -7.52
C VAL A 59 -11.47 -1.16 -7.02
N THR A 60 -10.62 -0.34 -6.38
CA THR A 60 -11.01 0.97 -5.87
C THR A 60 -11.46 1.89 -7.01
N VAL A 61 -10.74 1.90 -8.13
CA VAL A 61 -11.09 2.72 -9.30
C VAL A 61 -12.43 2.29 -9.90
N MET A 62 -12.64 0.99 -10.07
CA MET A 62 -13.90 0.45 -10.59
C MET A 62 -15.07 0.76 -9.67
N TYR A 63 -14.90 0.55 -8.36
CA TYR A 63 -15.93 0.83 -7.36
C TYR A 63 -16.30 2.32 -7.32
N MET A 64 -15.30 3.21 -7.33
CA MET A 64 -15.54 4.66 -7.36
C MET A 64 -16.21 5.10 -8.66
N ALA A 65 -15.92 4.45 -9.79
CA ALA A 65 -16.58 4.71 -11.07
C ALA A 65 -18.05 4.24 -11.06
N GLU A 66 -18.33 3.06 -10.49
CA GLU A 66 -19.69 2.54 -10.34
C GLU A 66 -20.54 3.41 -9.40
N GLU A 67 -20.01 3.74 -8.23
CA GLU A 67 -20.65 4.65 -7.27
C GLU A 67 -20.85 6.04 -7.88
N GLY A 68 -19.89 6.53 -8.67
CA GLY A 68 -20.00 7.78 -9.39
C GLY A 68 -21.11 7.77 -10.44
N PHE A 69 -21.34 6.62 -11.10
CA PHE A 69 -22.43 6.45 -12.05
C PHE A 69 -23.80 6.38 -11.37
N LYS A 70 -23.91 5.68 -10.24
CA LYS A 70 -25.18 5.50 -9.51
C LYS A 70 -25.57 6.72 -8.68
N TYR A 71 -24.61 7.33 -7.99
CA TYR A 71 -24.85 8.34 -6.96
C TYR A 71 -24.23 9.72 -7.31
N GLY A 72 -23.62 9.87 -8.48
CA GLY A 72 -23.04 11.14 -8.92
C GLY A 72 -21.81 11.54 -8.09
N PHE A 73 -21.87 12.68 -7.40
CA PHE A 73 -20.72 13.29 -6.71
C PHE A 73 -20.38 12.68 -5.34
N VAL A 74 -21.07 11.63 -4.89
CA VAL A 74 -20.84 10.98 -3.58
C VAL A 74 -19.41 10.46 -3.38
N PRO A 75 -18.74 9.82 -4.36
CA PRO A 75 -17.36 9.34 -4.20
C PRO A 75 -16.35 10.45 -3.89
N PHE A 76 -16.63 11.69 -4.32
CA PHE A 76 -15.77 12.83 -4.06
C PHE A 76 -15.70 13.18 -2.57
N VAL A 77 -16.83 13.03 -1.85
CA VAL A 77 -16.88 13.24 -0.40
C VAL A 77 -16.01 12.22 0.34
N PHE A 78 -16.01 10.96 -0.13
CA PHE A 78 -15.14 9.92 0.43
C PHE A 78 -13.66 10.25 0.26
N GLY A 79 -13.26 10.70 -0.94
CA GLY A 79 -11.90 11.17 -1.21
C GLY A 79 -11.49 12.37 -0.34
N LEU A 80 -12.39 13.34 -0.16
CA LEU A 80 -12.13 14.51 0.68
C LEU A 80 -11.98 14.14 2.15
N MET A 81 -12.84 13.24 2.65
CA MET A 81 -12.75 12.73 4.03
C MET A 81 -11.43 11.97 4.24
N ALA A 82 -11.04 11.11 3.31
CA ALA A 82 -9.76 10.41 3.37
C ALA A 82 -8.56 11.37 3.39
N LEU A 83 -8.61 12.46 2.61
CA LEU A 83 -7.58 13.50 2.62
C LEU A 83 -7.50 14.22 3.97
N ILE A 84 -8.66 14.59 4.55
CA ILE A 84 -8.70 15.24 5.87
C ILE A 84 -8.16 14.29 6.95
N THR A 85 -8.61 13.04 6.96
CA THR A 85 -8.17 12.04 7.95
C THR A 85 -6.67 11.76 7.85
N THR A 86 -6.14 11.59 6.65
CA THR A 86 -4.69 11.35 6.45
C THR A 86 -3.86 12.58 6.83
N LEU A 87 -4.34 13.79 6.58
CA LEU A 87 -3.68 15.03 7.00
C LEU A 87 -3.66 15.18 8.52
N ILE A 88 -4.78 14.87 9.19
CA ILE A 88 -4.86 14.86 10.66
C ILE A 88 -3.88 13.82 11.21
N ILE A 89 -3.96 12.55 10.79
CA ILE A 89 -3.07 11.48 11.30
C ILE A 89 -1.60 11.83 11.04
N GLY A 90 -1.28 12.38 9.86
CA GLY A 90 0.06 12.81 9.50
C GLY A 90 0.59 13.96 10.38
N ARG A 91 -0.27 14.92 10.76
CA ARG A 91 0.07 16.03 11.65
C ARG A 91 0.19 15.60 13.11
N THR A 92 -0.76 14.80 13.61
CA THR A 92 -0.81 14.40 15.02
C THR A 92 0.15 13.24 15.31
N GLY A 93 0.61 12.51 14.29
CA GLY A 93 1.49 11.34 14.45
C GLY A 93 0.84 10.21 15.27
N PHE A 94 -0.50 10.23 15.38
CA PHE A 94 -1.26 9.34 16.24
C PHE A 94 -1.00 7.90 15.79
N ILE A 95 -0.56 7.04 16.72
CA ILE A 95 -0.12 5.64 16.50
C ILE A 95 1.19 5.50 15.71
N VAL A 96 1.39 6.24 14.61
CA VAL A 96 2.57 6.13 13.73
C VAL A 96 3.88 6.39 14.49
N SER A 97 3.91 7.39 15.37
CA SER A 97 5.10 7.71 16.17
C SER A 97 5.48 6.55 17.10
N ARG A 98 4.49 5.98 17.82
CA ARG A 98 4.73 4.86 18.75
C ARG A 98 5.17 3.59 18.02
N LEU A 99 4.56 3.27 16.87
CA LEU A 99 4.98 2.12 16.06
C LEU A 99 6.40 2.30 15.53
N ARG A 100 6.78 3.52 15.13
CA ARG A 100 8.15 3.83 14.70
C ARG A 100 9.17 3.64 15.82
N HIS A 101 8.84 4.03 17.05
CA HIS A 101 9.69 3.80 18.23
C HIS A 101 9.82 2.32 18.61
N LEU A 102 8.74 1.54 18.49
CA LEU A 102 8.74 0.10 18.79
C LEU A 102 9.44 -0.75 17.73
N GLN A 103 9.82 -0.16 16.59
CA GLN A 103 10.65 -0.82 15.56
C GLN A 103 10.04 -2.11 14.98
N VAL A 104 8.74 -2.33 15.21
CA VAL A 104 8.00 -3.51 14.74
C VAL A 104 7.95 -3.57 13.21
N MET A 105 8.12 -4.76 12.67
CA MET A 105 8.09 -5.01 11.23
C MET A 105 6.69 -5.39 10.74
N THR A 106 5.83 -5.88 11.62
CA THR A 106 4.47 -6.32 11.27
C THR A 106 3.43 -5.87 12.29
N VAL A 107 2.17 -5.72 11.87
CA VAL A 107 1.05 -5.41 12.78
C VAL A 107 0.81 -6.52 13.82
N PRO A 108 0.89 -7.82 13.47
CA PRO A 108 0.77 -8.89 14.46
C PRO A 108 1.85 -8.88 15.55
N GLU A 109 3.08 -8.44 15.23
CA GLU A 109 4.15 -8.27 16.22
C GLU A 109 3.78 -7.19 17.26
N PHE A 110 3.11 -6.13 16.85
CA PHE A 110 2.55 -5.15 17.79
C PHE A 110 1.46 -5.76 18.68
N TYR A 111 0.63 -6.68 18.17
CA TYR A 111 -0.35 -7.39 18.99
C TYR A 111 0.28 -8.34 20.00
N GLU A 112 1.43 -8.95 19.68
CA GLU A 112 2.18 -9.75 20.65
C GLU A 112 2.71 -8.89 21.79
N LEU A 113 3.26 -7.71 21.50
CA LEU A 113 3.81 -6.80 22.51
C LEU A 113 2.75 -6.28 23.48
N LYS A 114 1.49 -6.15 23.03
CA LYS A 114 0.40 -5.56 23.83
C LYS A 114 -0.51 -6.59 24.49
N TYR A 115 -0.70 -7.76 23.88
CA TYR A 115 -1.65 -8.77 24.34
C TYR A 115 -0.95 -10.10 24.64
N THR A 116 -0.99 -11.07 23.72
CA THR A 116 -0.45 -12.43 23.91
C THR A 116 -0.14 -13.06 22.55
N ARG A 117 0.75 -14.07 22.53
CA ARG A 117 1.08 -14.88 21.34
C ARG A 117 -0.13 -15.48 20.59
N GLY A 118 -1.22 -15.81 21.30
CA GLY A 118 -2.46 -16.31 20.68
C GLY A 118 -3.13 -15.27 19.77
N VAL A 119 -3.09 -13.99 20.15
CA VAL A 119 -3.65 -12.89 19.36
C VAL A 119 -2.77 -12.58 18.14
N ARG A 120 -1.45 -12.82 18.22
CA ARG A 120 -0.55 -12.73 17.06
C ARG A 120 -0.92 -13.72 15.96
N LEU A 121 -1.21 -14.97 16.33
CA LEU A 121 -1.60 -16.01 15.37
C LEU A 121 -2.95 -15.69 14.72
N LEU A 122 -3.95 -15.30 15.51
CA LEU A 122 -5.25 -14.88 14.98
C LEU A 122 -5.11 -13.64 14.10
N GLY A 123 -4.37 -12.63 14.55
CA GLY A 123 -4.12 -11.41 13.80
C GLY A 123 -3.33 -11.64 12.51
N GLY A 124 -2.44 -12.63 12.48
CA GLY A 124 -1.69 -13.01 11.28
C GLY A 124 -2.46 -13.90 10.30
N ILE A 125 -3.56 -14.53 10.72
CA ILE A 125 -4.43 -15.35 9.84
C ILE A 125 -5.54 -14.50 9.21
N ILE A 126 -6.04 -13.50 9.95
CA ILE A 126 -7.16 -12.66 9.51
C ILE A 126 -6.72 -11.57 8.51
N LEU A 127 -5.47 -11.13 8.61
CA LEU A 127 -4.92 -9.96 7.90
C LEU A 127 -4.12 -10.40 6.67
#